data_AF-A0A382AHU7-F1
#
_entry.id   AF-A0A382AHU7-F1
#
_cell.length_a   1.000
_cell.length_b   1.000
_cell.length_c   1.000
_cell.angle_alpha   90.00
_cell.angle_beta   90.00
_cell.angle_gamma   90.00
#
_symmetry.space_group_name_H-M   'P 1'
#
loop_
_entity.id
_entity.type
_entity.pdbx_description
1 polymer ?
#
loop_
_entity_poly.entity_id
_entity_poly.type
_entity_poly.pdbx_seq_one_letter_code
_entity_poly.pdbx_strand_id
1 'polypeptide(L)'
;HEINSLMERHNSGQKILRFAGVQAPVFGMAGTLIGLIQMLMHIDNPSTIGPALATALITTFYGLILANLIVTPITAKLSLRTESEVTLIKTIRIGVMGIFEKSNPQKIQKNMNALLAPEERKG
;
A
#
# COMPACT_ATOMS: atom_id res chain seq x y z
N HIS A 1 -8.97 0.96 23.11
CA HIS A 1 -7.50 0.89 23.19
C HIS A 1 -6.93 -0.19 22.28
N GLU A 2 -7.43 -1.42 22.33
CA GLU A 2 -6.93 -2.54 21.50
C GLU A 2 -6.96 -2.30 19.98
N ILE A 3 -8.07 -1.78 19.43
CA ILE A 3 -8.18 -1.47 17.99
C ILE A 3 -7.13 -0.41 17.58
N ASN A 4 -6.85 0.57 18.44
CA ASN A 4 -5.88 1.63 18.13
C ASN A 4 -4.46 1.07 18.07
N SER A 5 -4.09 0.18 19.02
CA SER A 5 -2.78 -0.49 18.99
C SER A 5 -2.60 -1.41 17.78
N LEU A 6 -3.68 -2.08 17.34
CA LEU A 6 -3.65 -2.91 16.14
C LEU A 6 -3.47 -2.05 14.88
N MET A 7 -4.21 -0.95 14.78
CA MET A 7 -4.07 0.02 13.69
C MET A 7 -2.67 0.64 13.65
N GLU A 8 -2.07 0.99 14.79
CA GLU A 8 -0.69 1.53 14.83
C GLU A 8 0.34 0.55 14.28
N ARG A 9 0.23 -0.74 14.64
CA ARG A 9 1.14 -1.79 14.14
C ARG A 9 1.01 -1.96 12.62
N HIS A 10 -0.21 -2.04 12.10
CA HIS A 10 -0.44 -2.21 10.67
C HIS A 10 -0.04 -0.95 9.88
N ASN A 11 -0.34 0.23 10.41
CA ASN A 11 0.00 1.50 9.80
C ASN A 11 1.52 1.71 9.74
N SER A 12 2.27 1.26 10.76
CA SER A 12 3.74 1.33 10.73
C SER A 12 4.34 0.54 9.57
N GLY A 13 3.86 -0.70 9.34
CA GLY A 13 4.29 -1.51 8.18
C GLY A 13 3.87 -0.91 6.83
N GLN A 14 2.64 -0.40 6.74
CA GLN A 14 2.14 0.26 5.54
C GLN A 14 2.90 1.54 5.20
N LYS A 15 3.29 2.33 6.19
CA LYS A 15 4.07 3.58 5.99
C LYS A 15 5.41 3.30 5.31
N ILE A 16 6.10 2.24 5.73
CA ILE A 16 7.39 1.87 5.15
C ILE A 16 7.22 1.45 3.68
N LEU A 17 6.23 0.59 3.39
CA LEU A 17 5.95 0.17 2.01
C LEU A 17 5.49 1.33 1.13
N ARG A 18 4.63 2.20 1.64
CA ARG A 18 4.18 3.39 0.92
C ARG A 18 5.35 4.34 0.62
N PHE A 19 6.24 4.54 1.58
CA PHE A 19 7.46 5.32 1.38
C PHE A 19 8.36 4.68 0.31
N ALA A 20 8.57 3.36 0.36
CA ALA A 20 9.35 2.66 -0.65
C ALA A 20 8.75 2.80 -2.07
N GLY A 21 7.42 2.78 -2.19
CA GLY A 21 6.74 2.97 -3.47
C GLY A 21 6.92 4.38 -4.04
N VAL A 22 6.93 5.41 -3.19
CA VAL A 22 7.16 6.79 -3.62
C VAL A 22 8.64 7.06 -3.92
N GLN A 23 9.57 6.41 -3.21
CA GLN A 23 11.00 6.63 -3.44
C GLN A 23 11.59 5.78 -4.57
N ALA A 24 10.98 4.64 -4.92
CA ALA A 24 11.49 3.78 -6.00
C ALA A 24 11.68 4.50 -7.37
N PRO A 25 10.75 5.36 -7.84
CA PRO A 25 10.96 6.15 -9.06
C PRO A 25 12.05 7.22 -8.89
N VAL A 26 12.23 7.75 -7.68
CA VAL A 26 13.28 8.75 -7.37
C VAL A 26 14.67 8.13 -7.55
N PHE A 27 14.86 6.88 -7.12
CA PHE A 27 16.10 6.14 -7.40
C PHE A 27 16.30 5.88 -8.90
N GLY A 28 15.22 5.64 -9.66
CA GLY A 28 15.27 5.55 -11.12
C GLY A 28 15.73 6.86 -11.78
N MET A 29 15.23 8.01 -11.29
CA MET A 29 15.67 9.33 -11.74
C MET A 29 17.16 9.57 -11.43
N ALA A 30 17.68 9.11 -10.29
CA ALA A 30 19.12 9.17 -10.01
C ALA A 30 19.96 8.38 -11.03
N GLY A 31 19.44 7.25 -11.54
CA GLY A 31 20.05 6.50 -12.64
C GLY A 31 20.14 7.29 -13.94
N THR A 32 19.16 8.16 -14.23
CA THR A 32 19.24 9.06 -15.40
C THR A 32 20.37 10.06 -15.28
N LEU A 33 20.61 10.59 -14.08
CA LEU A 33 21.71 11.52 -13.83
C LEU A 33 23.06 10.82 -14.05
N ILE A 34 23.20 9.57 -13.59
CA ILE A 34 24.41 8.77 -13.82
C ILE A 34 24.65 8.55 -15.31
N GLY A 35 23.62 8.20 -16.09
CA GLY A 35 23.74 8.01 -17.53
C GLY A 35 24.06 9.30 -18.29
N LEU A 36 23.49 10.44 -17.87
CA LEU A 36 23.83 11.75 -18.41
C LEU A 36 25.29 12.14 -18.12
N ILE A 37 25.78 11.87 -16.91
CA ILE A 37 27.20 12.09 -16.55
C ILE A 37 28.12 11.24 -17.45
N GLN A 38 27.80 9.96 -17.65
CA GLN A 38 28.58 9.09 -18.56
C GLN A 38 28.58 9.58 -20.00
N MET A 39 27.45 10.11 -20.47
CA MET A 39 27.30 10.66 -21.81
C MET A 39 28.16 11.92 -21.99
N LEU A 40 28.18 12.81 -20.99
CA LEU A 40 29.01 14.03 -21.00
C LEU A 40 30.51 13.73 -20.96
N MET A 41 30.92 12.67 -20.24
CA MET A 41 32.34 12.28 -20.16
C MET A 41 32.92 11.77 -21.49
N HIS A 42 32.09 11.27 -22.41
CA HIS A 42 32.53 10.70 -23.69
C HIS A 42 31.83 11.35 -24.89
N ILE A 43 31.51 12.63 -24.77
CA ILE A 43 30.73 13.35 -25.80
C ILE A 43 31.45 13.39 -27.16
N ASP A 44 32.78 13.30 -27.15
CA ASP A 44 33.62 13.30 -28.34
C ASP A 44 33.50 12.01 -29.17
N ASN A 45 32.92 10.94 -28.59
CA ASN A 45 32.68 9.67 -29.30
C ASN A 45 31.17 9.39 -29.41
N PRO A 46 30.56 9.60 -30.60
CA PRO A 46 29.14 9.35 -30.81
C PRO A 46 28.70 7.89 -30.55
N SER A 47 29.63 6.94 -30.66
CA SER A 47 29.36 5.51 -30.49
C SER A 47 29.03 5.15 -29.03
N THR A 48 29.48 5.94 -28.06
CA THR A 48 29.27 5.70 -26.62
C THR A 48 27.98 6.33 -26.07
N ILE A 49 27.33 7.21 -26.84
CA ILE A 49 26.12 7.91 -26.42
C ILE A 49 24.91 6.96 -26.31
N GLY A 50 24.73 6.07 -27.30
CA GLY A 50 23.62 5.11 -27.33
C GLY A 50 23.59 4.19 -26.12
N PRO A 51 24.70 3.51 -25.77
CA PRO A 51 24.79 2.69 -24.57
C PRO A 51 24.52 3.46 -23.28
N ALA A 52 25.10 4.66 -23.11
CA ALA A 52 24.88 5.48 -21.91
C ALA A 52 23.41 5.86 -21.74
N LEU A 53 22.74 6.28 -22.82
CA LEU A 53 21.31 6.61 -22.80
C LEU A 53 20.44 5.38 -22.50
N ALA A 54 20.78 4.21 -23.05
CA ALA A 54 20.04 2.98 -22.77
C ALA A 54 20.07 2.63 -21.27
N THR A 55 21.21 2.78 -20.60
CA THR A 55 21.30 2.53 -19.15
C THR A 55 20.46 3.51 -18.32
N ALA A 56 20.42 4.80 -18.70
CA ALA A 56 19.56 5.81 -18.06
C ALA A 56 18.06 5.46 -18.17
N LEU A 57 17.63 5.00 -19.34
CA LEU A 57 16.23 4.67 -19.59
C LEU A 57 15.82 3.37 -18.87
N ILE A 58 16.68 2.35 -18.87
CA ILE A 58 16.42 1.07 -18.21
C ILE A 58 16.29 1.24 -16.69
N THR A 59 17.16 2.06 -16.08
CA THR A 59 17.08 2.33 -14.64
C THR A 59 15.79 3.07 -14.25
N THR A 60 15.33 3.99 -15.07
CA THR A 60 14.02 4.66 -14.90
C THR A 60 12.85 3.70 -15.04
N PHE A 61 12.91 2.83 -16.05
CA PHE A 61 11.90 1.81 -16.30
C PHE A 61 11.76 0.84 -15.12
N TYR A 62 12.89 0.36 -14.58
CA TYR A 62 12.86 -0.51 -13.40
C TYR A 62 12.33 0.19 -12.15
N GLY A 63 12.68 1.46 -11.92
CA GLY A 63 12.13 2.25 -10.82
C GLY A 63 10.61 2.40 -10.90
N LEU A 64 10.09 2.68 -12.10
CA LEU A 64 8.64 2.78 -12.35
C LEU A 64 7.90 1.45 -12.18
N ILE A 65 8.46 0.35 -12.71
CA ILE A 65 7.86 -0.99 -12.56
C ILE A 65 7.82 -1.38 -11.09
N LEU A 66 8.93 -1.26 -10.38
CA LEU A 66 8.99 -1.67 -8.98
C LEU A 66 7.98 -0.87 -8.14
N ALA A 67 7.90 0.43 -8.36
CA ALA A 67 6.94 1.29 -7.67
C ALA A 67 5.49 0.90 -7.97
N ASN A 68 5.10 0.90 -9.24
CA ASN A 68 3.69 0.82 -9.64
C ASN A 68 3.16 -0.61 -9.74
N LEU A 69 3.98 -1.56 -10.17
CA LEU A 69 3.55 -2.94 -10.39
C LEU A 69 3.67 -3.80 -9.13
N ILE A 70 4.60 -3.47 -8.22
CA ILE A 70 4.88 -4.30 -7.05
C ILE A 70 4.47 -3.57 -5.77
N VAL A 71 5.10 -2.43 -5.47
CA VAL A 71 4.96 -1.83 -4.14
C VAL A 71 3.59 -1.20 -3.91
N THR A 72 3.04 -0.49 -4.91
CA THR A 72 1.70 0.11 -4.84
C THR A 72 0.59 -0.92 -4.59
N PRO A 73 0.45 -2.01 -5.38
CA PRO A 73 -0.62 -2.99 -5.14
C PRO A 73 -0.44 -3.74 -3.82
N ILE A 74 0.79 -4.02 -3.39
CA ILE A 74 1.03 -4.64 -2.07
C ILE A 74 0.57 -3.71 -0.95
N THR A 75 0.89 -2.42 -1.04
CA THR A 75 0.47 -1.41 -0.06
C THR A 75 -1.06 -1.29 -0.01
N ALA A 76 -1.72 -1.23 -1.18
CA ALA A 76 -3.17 -1.18 -1.28
C ALA A 76 -3.83 -2.42 -0.67
N LYS A 77 -3.31 -3.61 -0.98
CA LYS A 77 -3.81 -4.88 -0.43
C LYS A 77 -3.69 -4.94 1.10
N LEU A 78 -2.58 -4.45 1.66
CA LEU A 78 -2.39 -4.40 3.11
C LEU A 78 -3.36 -3.42 3.80
N SER A 79 -3.67 -2.30 3.15
CA SER A 79 -4.68 -1.34 3.61
C SER A 79 -6.07 -1.98 3.66
N LEU A 80 -6.50 -2.62 2.58
CA LEU A 80 -7.79 -3.33 2.52
C LEU A 80 -7.89 -4.43 3.58
N ARG A 81 -6.79 -5.17 3.82
CA ARG A 81 -6.76 -6.20 4.86
C ARG A 81 -6.90 -5.62 6.27
N THR A 82 -6.27 -4.48 6.51
CA THR A 82 -6.37 -3.79 7.80
C THR A 82 -7.79 -3.27 8.05
N GLU A 83 -8.44 -2.73 7.02
CA GLU A 83 -9.81 -2.23 7.11
C GLU A 83 -10.83 -3.35 7.40
N SER A 84 -10.70 -4.49 6.73
CA SER A 84 -11.54 -5.67 6.97
C SER A 84 -11.35 -6.23 8.39
N GLU A 85 -10.11 -6.30 8.89
CA GLU A 85 -9.83 -6.73 10.27
C GLU A 85 -10.39 -5.76 11.32
N VAL A 86 -10.24 -4.45 11.10
CA VAL A 86 -10.83 -3.43 11.97
C VAL A 86 -12.36 -3.54 11.98
N THR A 87 -12.98 -3.76 10.83
CA THR A 87 -14.43 -3.94 10.71
C THR A 87 -14.89 -5.18 11.48
N LEU A 88 -14.18 -6.31 11.34
CA LEU A 88 -14.48 -7.53 12.09
C LEU A 88 -14.46 -7.31 13.60
N ILE A 89 -13.38 -6.70 14.13
CA ILE A 89 -13.24 -6.46 15.57
C ILE A 89 -14.31 -5.47 16.07
N LYS A 90 -14.64 -4.44 15.29
CA LYS A 90 -15.74 -3.51 15.60
C LYS A 90 -17.09 -4.23 15.70
N THR A 91 -17.39 -5.13 14.76
CA THR A 91 -18.63 -5.91 14.76
C THR A 91 -18.73 -6.83 15.98
N ILE A 92 -17.64 -7.52 16.33
CA ILE A 92 -17.59 -8.35 17.55
C ILE A 92 -17.81 -7.49 18.81
N ARG A 93 -17.16 -6.33 18.89
CA ARG A 93 -17.29 -5.41 20.02
C ARG A 93 -18.74 -4.95 20.22
N ILE A 94 -19.45 -4.62 19.14
CA ILE A 94 -20.86 -4.24 19.19
C ILE A 94 -21.74 -5.41 19.63
N GLY A 95 -21.43 -6.62 19.16
CA GLY A 95 -22.13 -7.84 19.59
C GLY A 95 -22.01 -8.08 21.10
N VAL A 96 -20.78 -8.03 21.64
CA VAL A 96 -20.50 -8.22 23.08
C VAL A 96 -21.18 -7.13 23.91
N MET A 97 -21.10 -5.86 23.47
CA MET A 97 -21.72 -4.75 24.18
C MET A 97 -23.26 -4.85 24.19
N GLY A 98 -23.86 -5.29 23.08
CA GLY A 98 -25.29 -5.55 23.00
C GLY A 98 -25.76 -6.68 23.93
N ILE A 99 -24.97 -7.74 24.09
CA ILE A 99 -25.24 -8.84 25.04
C ILE A 99 -25.18 -8.30 26.48
N PHE A 100 -24.16 -7.51 26.81
CA PHE A 100 -24.01 -6.90 28.14
C PHE A 100 -25.19 -5.98 28.50
N GLU A 101 -25.66 -5.18 27.53
CA GLU A 101 -26.82 -4.30 27.68
C GLU A 101 -28.17 -5.05 27.70
N LYS A 102 -28.17 -6.39 27.57
CA LYS A 102 -29.37 -7.22 27.43
C LYS A 102 -30.32 -6.74 26.33
N SER A 103 -29.74 -6.22 25.23
CA SER A 103 -30.50 -5.78 24.07
C SER A 103 -31.20 -6.96 23.37
N ASN A 104 -32.33 -6.70 22.71
CA ASN A 104 -33.03 -7.71 21.91
C ASN A 104 -32.06 -8.30 20.85
N PRO A 105 -31.92 -9.64 20.77
CA PRO A 105 -31.04 -10.31 19.80
C PRO A 105 -31.23 -9.83 18.35
N GLN A 106 -32.46 -9.53 17.93
CA GLN A 106 -32.73 -9.01 16.58
C GLN A 106 -32.11 -7.63 16.36
N LYS A 107 -32.09 -6.79 17.39
CA LYS A 107 -31.47 -5.45 17.33
C LYS A 107 -29.94 -5.57 17.27
N ILE A 108 -29.35 -6.50 18.02
CA ILE A 108 -27.91 -6.78 17.99
C ILE A 108 -27.52 -7.28 16.59
N GLN A 109 -28.26 -8.25 16.05
CA GLN A 109 -28.03 -8.78 14.70
C GLN A 109 -28.16 -7.69 13.62
N LYS A 110 -29.16 -6.81 13.71
CA LYS A 110 -29.33 -5.69 12.79
C LYS A 110 -28.15 -4.71 12.85
N ASN A 111 -27.67 -4.39 14.05
CA ASN A 111 -26.51 -3.50 14.25
C ASN A 111 -25.21 -4.13 13.73
N MET A 112 -25.02 -5.43 13.91
CA MET A 112 -23.85 -6.16 13.38
C MET A 112 -23.91 -6.26 11.84
N ASN A 113 -25.07 -6.62 11.27
CA ASN A 113 -25.27 -6.70 9.83
C ASN A 113 -25.12 -5.33 9.13
N ALA A 114 -25.37 -4.23 9.83
CA ALA A 114 -25.17 -2.88 9.28
C ALA A 114 -23.69 -2.58 8.94
N LEU A 115 -22.75 -3.25 9.61
CA LEU A 115 -21.30 -3.08 9.39
C LEU A 115 -20.71 -4.03 8.35
N LEU A 116 -21.46 -5.06 7.94
CA LEU A 116 -21.04 -6.02 6.93
C LEU A 116 -21.39 -5.50 5.52
N ALA A 117 -20.58 -5.90 4.55
CA ALA A 117 -20.88 -5.66 3.14
C ALA A 117 -22.22 -6.32 2.77
N PRO A 118 -23.00 -5.77 1.80
CA PRO A 118 -24.32 -6.30 1.45
C PRO A 118 -24.33 -7.79 1.13
N GLU A 119 -23.25 -8.30 0.52
CA GLU A 119 -23.07 -9.71 0.15
C GLU A 119 -22.84 -10.63 1.36
N GLU A 120 -22.35 -10.09 2.48
CA GLU A 120 -22.05 -10.85 3.70
C GLU A 120 -23.19 -10.78 4.73
N ARG A 121 -24.25 -10.00 4.47
CA ARG A 121 -25.41 -9.87 5.36
C ARG A 121 -26.27 -11.13 5.25
N LYS A 122 -26.26 -11.96 6.29
CA LYS A 122 -27.28 -13.01 6.46
C LYS A 122 -28.52 -12.41 7.11
N GLY A 123 -29.62 -12.41 6.35
CA GLY A 123 -30.97 -12.07 6.81
C GLY A 123 -31.51 -13.10 7.79
#